data_AF-A0A3N5GQ14-F1
#
_entry.id   AF-A0A3N5GQ14-F1
#
_cell.length_a   1.000
_cell.length_b   1.000
_cell.length_c   1.000
_cell.angle_alpha   90.00
_cell.angle_beta   90.00
_cell.angle_gamma   90.00
#
_symmetry.space_group_name_H-M   'P 1'
#
loop_
_entity.id
_entity.type
_entity.pdbx_description
1 polymer ?
#
loop_
_entity_poly.entity_id
_entity_poly.type
_entity_poly.pdbx_seq_one_letter_code
_entity_poly.pdbx_strand_id
1 'polypeptide(L)'
;MRLGIKAKQVAGVTSIVTLSIVALGLIHLASLARVALEESKARGELLKNAILHRASVAISDQADPYQALRDDAGLRSILESSLYSKSVIYAAIVDTEGRVVAHSDPSQTGQRLATADELDPLLALNGISRLRAIYSDAGRTLEVRERLILKEEQRQFGSIRVGISTLLIQGELNAALGPALLTLALALVVAVVVAMLLAQLLLRPIHIIRSGLTRLGRGEFGVTLDLPQGDEFGDLGSFFNEISAQLSADRSNPGQSNRDQVLQALKYSRKLVALGRLTTGVAHEVKNPLNAMTIHLELLRQKLTTDAGRPRRPASTLLQEDGGGAAVAAAETPVDLSGALRHAAVIVDEIKRLDQVLQCFMKFTRPEELKMQAVEVRELIAEV
;
A
#
# COMPACT_ATOMS: atom_id res chain seq x y z
N MET A 1 -15.89 -32.54 3.00
CA MET A 1 -15.31 -32.73 1.64
C MET A 1 -13.88 -32.22 1.62
N ARG A 2 -12.87 -33.03 1.25
CA ARG A 2 -11.49 -32.56 1.10
C ARG A 2 -11.35 -31.88 -0.27
N LEU A 3 -11.14 -30.56 -0.28
CA LEU A 3 -10.87 -29.81 -1.51
C LEU A 3 -9.62 -30.34 -2.21
N GLY A 4 -9.72 -30.59 -3.52
CA GLY A 4 -8.57 -30.95 -4.35
C GLY A 4 -7.51 -29.84 -4.36
N ILE A 5 -6.25 -30.19 -4.65
CA ILE A 5 -5.11 -29.24 -4.64
C ILE A 5 -5.39 -28.03 -5.54
N LYS A 6 -6.01 -28.24 -6.72
CA LYS A 6 -6.45 -27.17 -7.63
C LYS A 6 -7.43 -26.19 -6.96
N ALA A 7 -8.41 -26.71 -6.23
CA ALA A 7 -9.41 -25.88 -5.56
C ALA A 7 -8.80 -25.08 -4.41
N LYS A 8 -7.83 -25.65 -3.67
CA LYS A 8 -7.10 -24.93 -2.63
C LYS A 8 -6.24 -23.79 -3.19
N GLN A 9 -5.60 -24.01 -4.34
CA GLN A 9 -4.75 -23.00 -4.99
C GLN A 9 -5.59 -21.85 -5.56
N VAL A 10 -6.68 -22.16 -6.27
CA VAL A 10 -7.61 -21.14 -6.77
C VAL A 10 -8.22 -20.34 -5.62
N ALA A 11 -8.63 -21.01 -4.53
CA ALA A 11 -9.11 -20.33 -3.34
C ALA A 11 -8.04 -19.41 -2.74
N GLY A 12 -6.77 -19.85 -2.68
CA GLY A 12 -5.65 -19.06 -2.18
C GLY A 12 -5.43 -17.78 -2.98
N VAL A 13 -5.29 -17.89 -4.31
CA VAL A 13 -5.08 -16.74 -5.20
C VAL A 13 -6.28 -15.79 -5.13
N THR A 14 -7.50 -16.32 -5.17
CA THR A 14 -8.73 -15.50 -5.08
C THR A 14 -8.81 -14.75 -3.76
N SER A 15 -8.40 -15.38 -2.65
CA SER A 15 -8.40 -14.76 -1.33
C SER A 15 -7.44 -13.58 -1.25
N ILE A 16 -6.21 -13.75 -1.80
CA ILE A 16 -5.21 -12.69 -1.83
C ILE A 16 -5.71 -11.50 -2.66
N VAL A 17 -6.21 -11.76 -3.87
CA VAL A 17 -6.75 -10.72 -4.76
C VAL A 17 -7.90 -9.97 -4.09
N THR A 18 -8.83 -10.69 -3.47
CA THR A 18 -9.96 -10.10 -2.76
C THR A 18 -9.48 -9.21 -1.61
N LEU A 19 -8.53 -9.69 -0.80
CA LEU A 19 -7.95 -8.92 0.30
C LEU A 19 -7.27 -7.63 -0.20
N SER A 20 -6.49 -7.71 -1.28
CA SER A 20 -5.83 -6.55 -1.89
C SER A 20 -6.84 -5.51 -2.37
N ILE A 21 -7.91 -5.95 -3.03
CA ILE A 21 -8.97 -5.07 -3.53
C ILE A 21 -9.72 -4.39 -2.39
N VAL A 22 -10.07 -5.13 -1.34
CA VAL A 22 -10.70 -4.54 -0.14
C VAL A 22 -9.77 -3.52 0.52
N ALA A 23 -8.48 -3.83 0.65
CA ALA A 23 -7.50 -2.90 1.21
C ALA A 23 -7.38 -1.62 0.38
N LEU A 24 -7.28 -1.74 -0.95
CA LEU A 24 -7.27 -0.60 -1.88
C LEU A 24 -8.55 0.24 -1.78
N GLY A 25 -9.72 -0.41 -1.68
CA GLY A 25 -11.00 0.27 -1.51
C GLY A 25 -11.06 1.08 -0.21
N LEU A 26 -10.57 0.51 0.90
CA LEU A 26 -10.49 1.23 2.19
C LEU A 26 -9.53 2.43 2.11
N ILE A 27 -8.37 2.27 1.46
CA ILE A 27 -7.42 3.38 1.25
C ILE A 27 -8.06 4.48 0.40
N HIS A 28 -8.75 4.11 -0.68
CA HIS A 28 -9.42 5.08 -1.56
C HIS A 28 -10.50 5.87 -0.81
N LEU A 29 -11.34 5.19 -0.02
CA LEU A 29 -12.36 5.84 0.79
C LEU A 29 -11.77 6.78 1.85
N ALA A 30 -10.68 6.36 2.50
CA ALA A 30 -9.96 7.21 3.45
C ALA A 30 -9.35 8.45 2.77
N SER A 31 -8.85 8.31 1.54
CA SER A 31 -8.35 9.41 0.73
C SER A 31 -9.45 10.40 0.37
N LEU A 32 -10.62 9.92 -0.06
CA LEU A 32 -11.78 10.76 -0.36
C LEU A 32 -12.22 11.56 0.85
N ALA A 33 -12.33 10.90 2.02
CA ALA A 33 -12.67 11.58 3.28
C ALA A 33 -11.67 12.68 3.63
N ARG A 34 -10.37 12.43 3.43
CA ARG A 34 -9.33 13.43 3.64
C ARG A 34 -9.49 14.62 2.70
N VAL A 35 -9.66 14.38 1.41
CA VAL A 35 -9.82 15.44 0.40
C VAL A 35 -11.06 16.29 0.69
N ALA A 36 -12.19 15.66 1.01
CA ALA A 36 -13.43 16.38 1.34
C ALA A 36 -13.28 17.29 2.57
N LEU A 37 -12.55 16.85 3.60
CA LEU A 37 -12.26 17.66 4.77
C LEU A 37 -11.25 18.78 4.49
N GLU A 38 -10.18 18.50 3.74
CA GLU A 38 -9.20 19.54 3.34
C GLU A 38 -9.87 20.62 2.49
N GLU A 39 -10.76 20.23 1.57
CA GLU A 39 -11.54 21.15 0.76
C GLU A 39 -12.53 21.97 1.62
N SER A 40 -13.24 21.32 2.54
CA SER A 40 -14.14 22.01 3.47
C SER A 40 -13.37 23.00 4.36
N LYS A 41 -12.18 22.62 4.84
CA LYS A 41 -11.28 23.50 5.59
C LYS A 41 -10.87 24.71 4.75
N ALA A 42 -10.39 24.48 3.53
CA ALA A 42 -9.95 25.56 2.64
C ALA A 42 -11.08 26.56 2.35
N ARG A 43 -12.31 26.08 2.12
CA ARG A 43 -13.49 26.95 1.99
C ARG A 43 -13.76 27.75 3.27
N GLY A 44 -13.67 27.11 4.43
CA GLY A 44 -13.80 27.77 5.72
C GLY A 44 -12.75 28.86 5.95
N GLU A 45 -11.48 28.59 5.59
CA GLU A 45 -10.39 29.56 5.66
C GLU A 45 -10.57 30.74 4.70
N LEU A 46 -11.02 30.49 3.47
CA LEU A 46 -11.33 31.56 2.51
C LEU A 46 -12.42 32.49 3.05
N LEU A 47 -13.50 31.93 3.60
CA LEU A 47 -14.58 32.70 4.19
C LEU A 47 -14.11 33.46 5.44
N LYS A 48 -13.38 32.80 6.33
CA LYS A 48 -12.74 33.39 7.51
C LYS A 48 -11.89 34.60 7.13
N ASN A 49 -11.05 34.47 6.09
CA ASN A 49 -10.18 35.54 5.62
C ASN A 49 -10.98 36.69 4.98
N ALA A 50 -12.04 36.39 4.23
CA ALA A 50 -12.94 37.40 3.66
C ALA A 50 -13.67 38.19 4.76
N ILE A 51 -14.19 37.50 5.78
CA ILE A 51 -14.81 38.10 6.97
C ILE A 51 -13.79 38.96 7.71
N LEU A 52 -12.58 38.45 7.96
CA LEU A 52 -11.52 39.17 8.65
C LEU A 52 -11.15 40.48 7.93
N HIS A 53 -10.95 40.40 6.61
CA HIS A 53 -10.63 41.58 5.81
C HIS A 53 -11.76 42.62 5.88
N ARG A 54 -13.02 42.19 5.69
CA ARG A 54 -14.15 43.12 5.73
C ARG A 54 -14.40 43.70 7.13
N ALA A 55 -14.32 42.88 8.16
CA ALA A 55 -14.45 43.29 9.56
C ALA A 55 -13.37 44.33 9.94
N SER A 56 -12.13 44.10 9.53
CA SER A 56 -11.03 45.03 9.81
C SER A 56 -11.26 46.41 9.17
N VAL A 57 -11.82 46.44 7.96
CA VAL A 57 -12.18 47.70 7.29
C VAL A 57 -13.35 48.38 8.00
N ALA A 58 -14.39 47.64 8.38
CA ALA A 58 -15.57 48.20 9.05
C ALA A 58 -15.23 48.86 10.40
N ILE A 59 -14.29 48.29 11.16
CA ILE A 59 -13.92 48.78 12.50
C ILE A 59 -13.01 50.03 12.44
N SER A 60 -12.29 50.23 11.34
CA SER A 60 -11.27 51.29 11.26
C SER A 60 -11.86 52.71 11.33
N ASP A 61 -13.15 52.89 11.04
CA ASP A 61 -13.81 54.19 10.94
C ASP A 61 -14.80 54.49 12.10
N GLN A 62 -14.91 53.64 13.12
CA GLN A 62 -15.92 53.78 14.20
C GLN A 62 -15.36 53.57 15.61
N ALA A 63 -15.90 54.31 16.58
CA ALA A 63 -15.50 54.24 17.99
C ALA A 63 -15.99 52.97 18.72
N ASP A 64 -17.11 52.38 18.30
CA ASP A 64 -17.59 51.09 18.82
C ASP A 64 -17.43 49.97 17.77
N PRO A 65 -16.44 49.07 17.95
CA PRO A 65 -16.20 47.96 17.03
C PRO A 65 -17.41 47.04 16.86
N TYR A 66 -18.25 46.86 17.89
CA TYR A 66 -19.38 45.95 17.82
C TYR A 66 -20.53 46.52 17.00
N GLN A 67 -20.79 47.82 17.14
CA GLN A 67 -21.80 48.51 16.34
C GLN A 67 -21.38 48.56 14.86
N ALA A 68 -20.10 48.85 14.59
CA ALA A 68 -19.54 48.87 13.24
C ALA A 68 -19.76 47.55 12.49
N LEU A 69 -19.51 46.43 13.16
CA LEU A 69 -19.70 45.10 12.56
C LEU A 69 -21.18 44.76 12.33
N ARG A 70 -22.09 45.23 13.18
CA ARG A 70 -23.53 45.00 13.01
C ARG A 70 -24.10 45.78 11.84
N ASP A 71 -23.64 47.00 11.64
CA ASP A 71 -24.18 47.93 10.64
C ASP A 71 -23.54 47.75 9.25
N ASP A 72 -22.42 47.03 9.14
CA ASP A 72 -21.71 46.81 7.88
C ASP A 72 -22.46 45.89 6.90
N ALA A 73 -23.00 46.48 5.83
CA ALA A 73 -23.77 45.75 4.81
C ALA A 73 -22.92 44.71 4.03
N GLY A 74 -21.64 45.01 3.79
CA GLY A 74 -20.75 44.10 3.06
C GLY A 74 -20.43 42.83 3.85
N LEU A 75 -20.20 42.97 5.15
CA LEU A 75 -19.98 41.88 6.08
C LEU A 75 -21.24 41.02 6.18
N ARG A 76 -22.42 41.63 6.30
CA ARG A 76 -23.69 40.91 6.30
C ARG A 76 -23.87 40.07 5.04
N SER A 77 -23.58 40.65 3.86
CA SER A 77 -23.65 39.91 2.60
C SER A 77 -22.68 38.73 2.54
N ILE A 78 -21.44 38.88 3.03
CA ILE A 78 -20.47 37.77 3.10
C ILE A 78 -20.98 36.67 4.04
N LEU A 79 -21.48 37.04 5.23
CA LEU A 79 -22.03 36.10 6.21
C LEU A 79 -23.25 35.35 5.65
N GLU A 80 -24.21 36.04 5.03
CA GLU A 80 -25.38 35.40 4.41
C GLU A 80 -24.97 34.48 3.24
N SER A 81 -24.02 34.90 2.40
CA SER A 81 -23.53 34.09 1.28
C SER A 81 -22.88 32.77 1.73
N SER A 82 -22.38 32.71 2.97
CA SER A 82 -21.74 31.52 3.51
C SER A 82 -22.68 30.32 3.64
N LEU A 83 -23.98 30.56 3.82
CA LEU A 83 -25.00 29.50 3.95
C LEU A 83 -25.20 28.71 2.66
N TYR A 84 -24.78 29.26 1.52
CA TYR A 84 -24.83 28.57 0.23
C TYR A 84 -23.58 27.74 -0.09
N SER A 85 -22.55 27.81 0.76
CA SER A 85 -21.33 27.04 0.57
C SER A 85 -21.53 25.58 0.95
N LYS A 86 -21.02 24.67 0.10
CA LYS A 86 -21.02 23.24 0.40
C LYS A 86 -20.16 23.00 1.66
N SER A 87 -20.80 22.42 2.68
CA SER A 87 -20.26 22.06 4.00
C SER A 87 -20.30 23.13 5.11
N VAL A 88 -20.60 24.39 4.80
CA VAL A 88 -20.70 25.45 5.83
C VAL A 88 -22.15 25.56 6.32
N ILE A 89 -22.34 25.57 7.64
CA ILE A 89 -23.68 25.72 8.25
C ILE A 89 -23.93 27.10 8.85
N TYR A 90 -22.86 27.80 9.23
CA TYR A 90 -22.92 29.20 9.64
C TYR A 90 -21.55 29.85 9.54
N ALA A 91 -21.57 31.17 9.49
CA ALA A 91 -20.44 31.99 9.84
C ALA A 91 -20.88 33.09 10.81
N ALA A 92 -20.00 33.42 11.75
CA ALA A 92 -20.30 34.34 12.83
C ALA A 92 -19.06 35.10 13.29
N ILE A 93 -19.30 36.29 13.84
CA ILE A 93 -18.38 37.01 14.70
C ILE A 93 -18.97 37.00 16.11
N VAL A 94 -18.18 36.57 17.08
CA VAL A 94 -18.56 36.58 18.49
C VAL A 94 -17.62 37.45 19.31
N ASP A 95 -18.11 37.98 20.42
CA ASP A 95 -17.29 38.71 21.40
C ASP A 95 -16.44 37.76 22.27
N THR A 96 -15.72 38.30 23.25
CA THR A 96 -14.89 37.54 24.18
C THR A 96 -15.69 36.65 25.14
N GLU A 97 -16.98 36.93 25.35
CA GLU A 97 -17.89 36.09 26.14
C GLU A 97 -18.56 35.00 25.31
N GLY A 98 -18.38 35.01 23.98
CA GLY A 98 -19.01 34.09 23.04
C GLY A 98 -20.43 34.49 22.62
N ARG A 99 -20.83 35.74 22.83
CA ARG A 99 -22.10 36.28 22.32
C ARG A 99 -21.93 36.70 20.87
N VAL A 100 -22.95 36.42 20.08
CA VAL A 100 -22.97 36.71 18.65
C VAL A 100 -23.08 38.20 18.42
N VAL A 101 -22.08 38.77 17.75
CA VAL A 101 -22.04 40.16 17.30
C VAL A 101 -22.65 40.28 15.91
N ALA A 102 -22.27 39.39 15.01
CA ALA A 102 -22.81 39.27 13.66
C ALA A 102 -22.88 37.79 13.26
N HIS A 103 -23.92 37.39 12.53
CA HIS A 103 -24.13 35.99 12.14
C HIS A 103 -24.80 35.90 10.78
N SER A 104 -24.51 34.81 10.06
CA SER A 104 -25.15 34.45 8.78
C SER A 104 -26.67 34.33 8.85
N ASP A 105 -27.20 33.98 10.02
CA ASP A 105 -28.62 34.05 10.40
C ASP A 105 -28.81 35.21 11.41
N PRO A 106 -29.50 36.30 11.02
CA PRO A 106 -29.69 37.47 11.87
C PRO A 106 -30.40 37.17 13.19
N SER A 107 -31.23 36.12 13.26
CA SER A 107 -32.00 35.76 14.48
C SER A 107 -31.11 35.31 15.65
N GLN A 108 -29.88 34.89 15.35
CA GLN A 108 -28.88 34.46 16.34
C GLN A 108 -28.12 35.62 16.97
N THR A 109 -28.23 36.84 16.43
CA THR A 109 -27.52 38.02 16.94
C THR A 109 -27.87 38.29 18.40
N GLY A 110 -26.87 38.50 19.25
CA GLY A 110 -27.01 38.73 20.69
C GLY A 110 -27.13 37.45 21.54
N GLN A 111 -27.38 36.29 20.92
CA GLN A 111 -27.41 35.00 21.63
C GLN A 111 -25.99 34.47 21.90
N ARG A 112 -25.84 33.51 22.81
CA ARG A 112 -24.56 32.84 23.07
C ARG A 112 -24.39 31.67 22.10
N LEU A 113 -23.35 31.69 21.28
CA LEU A 113 -23.10 30.63 20.30
C LEU A 113 -22.53 29.38 20.98
N ALA A 114 -23.07 28.21 20.65
CA ALA A 114 -22.57 26.93 21.13
C ALA A 114 -21.09 26.75 20.72
N THR A 115 -20.27 26.22 21.63
CA THR A 115 -18.87 25.93 21.35
C THR A 115 -18.77 24.60 20.61
N ALA A 116 -18.20 24.61 19.42
CA ALA A 116 -17.87 23.41 18.64
C ALA A 116 -16.38 23.05 18.74
N ASP A 117 -15.98 21.85 18.32
CA ASP A 117 -14.55 21.49 18.27
C ASP A 117 -13.87 22.09 17.04
N GLU A 118 -12.55 22.26 17.08
CA GLU A 118 -11.80 22.68 15.90
C GLU A 118 -11.69 21.57 14.85
N LEU A 119 -11.62 21.96 13.58
CA LEU A 119 -11.51 21.01 12.47
C LEU A 119 -10.13 20.35 12.36
N ASP A 120 -9.06 21.04 12.74
CA ASP A 120 -7.66 20.61 12.53
C ASP A 120 -7.29 19.27 13.18
N PRO A 121 -7.66 18.99 14.44
CA PRO A 121 -7.39 17.69 15.05
C PRO A 121 -7.96 16.51 14.25
N LEU A 122 -9.08 16.71 13.55
CA LEU A 122 -9.72 15.67 12.74
C LEU A 122 -8.92 15.36 11.47
N LEU A 123 -8.26 16.37 10.89
CA LEU A 123 -7.35 16.19 9.74
C LEU A 123 -6.05 15.48 10.10
N ALA A 124 -5.63 15.52 11.38
CA ALA A 124 -4.46 14.80 11.87
C ALA A 124 -4.73 13.30 12.10
N LEU A 125 -5.99 12.88 12.19
CA LEU A 125 -6.33 11.47 12.43
C LEU A 125 -5.95 10.56 11.26
N ASN A 126 -5.59 9.32 11.60
CA ASN A 126 -5.42 8.22 10.63
C ASN A 126 -6.71 7.99 9.83
N GLY A 127 -6.59 7.52 8.58
CA GLY A 127 -7.71 7.45 7.63
C GLY A 127 -8.97 6.76 8.16
N ILE A 128 -8.82 5.61 8.82
CA ILE A 128 -9.96 4.85 9.39
C ILE A 128 -10.58 5.60 10.59
N SER A 129 -9.75 6.14 11.50
CA SER A 129 -10.22 6.90 12.66
C SER A 129 -10.94 8.19 12.24
N ARG A 130 -10.45 8.85 11.18
CA ARG A 130 -11.08 10.02 10.58
C ARG A 130 -12.45 9.69 9.99
N LEU A 131 -12.53 8.63 9.16
CA LEU A 131 -13.81 8.16 8.63
C LEU A 131 -14.80 7.86 9.75
N ARG A 132 -14.37 7.13 10.78
CA ARG A 132 -15.22 6.85 11.95
C ARG A 132 -15.68 8.14 12.64
N ALA A 133 -14.80 9.12 12.79
CA ALA A 133 -15.08 10.39 13.44
C ALA A 133 -15.96 11.34 12.60
N ILE A 134 -16.00 11.18 11.27
CA ILE A 134 -16.94 11.88 10.38
C ILE A 134 -18.34 11.30 10.55
N TYR A 135 -18.45 9.97 10.63
CA TYR A 135 -19.73 9.23 10.72
C TYR A 135 -20.25 9.02 12.15
N SER A 136 -19.50 9.42 13.18
CA SER A 136 -19.92 9.30 14.59
C SER A 136 -20.95 10.38 14.98
N ASP A 137 -21.72 10.10 16.04
CA ASP A 137 -22.56 11.05 16.78
C ASP A 137 -23.62 11.83 15.97
N ALA A 138 -24.32 11.16 15.05
CA ALA A 138 -25.42 11.75 14.28
C ALA A 138 -25.07 13.07 13.53
N GLY A 139 -23.78 13.34 13.33
CA GLY A 139 -23.29 14.60 12.81
C GLY A 139 -22.87 15.60 13.87
N ARG A 140 -21.73 16.25 13.67
CA ARG A 140 -21.26 17.34 14.52
C ARG A 140 -20.80 18.55 13.71
N THR A 141 -20.84 19.70 14.35
CA THR A 141 -20.25 20.92 13.81
C THR A 141 -18.80 21.02 14.26
N LEU A 142 -17.93 21.31 13.32
CA LEU A 142 -16.53 21.63 13.54
C LEU A 142 -16.29 23.07 13.13
N GLU A 143 -15.35 23.77 13.77
CA GLU A 143 -15.10 25.18 13.50
C GLU A 143 -13.70 25.42 12.93
N VAL A 144 -13.66 26.37 11.99
CA VAL A 144 -12.46 27.14 11.69
C VAL A 144 -12.57 28.46 12.43
N ARG A 145 -11.54 28.80 13.22
CA ARG A 145 -11.56 29.95 14.13
C ARG A 145 -10.42 30.91 13.82
N GLU A 146 -10.68 32.21 14.01
CA GLU A 146 -9.66 33.25 14.00
C GLU A 146 -9.93 34.23 15.15
N ARG A 147 -8.88 34.71 15.81
CA ARG A 147 -9.03 35.75 16.83
C ARG A 147 -9.04 37.12 16.17
N LEU A 148 -9.99 37.97 16.58
CA LEU A 148 -10.04 39.36 16.15
C LEU A 148 -9.31 40.26 17.15
N ILE A 149 -8.29 40.95 16.66
CA ILE A 149 -7.43 41.84 17.46
C ILE A 149 -7.54 43.25 16.89
N LEU A 150 -7.75 44.24 17.76
CA LEU A 150 -7.70 45.65 17.39
C LEU A 150 -6.25 46.07 17.14
N LYS A 151 -5.97 46.60 15.95
CA LYS A 151 -4.60 46.97 15.53
C LYS A 151 -3.96 48.03 16.42
N GLU A 152 -4.74 48.97 16.95
CA GLU A 152 -4.24 50.09 17.75
C GLU A 152 -3.83 49.67 19.18
N GLU A 153 -4.57 48.75 19.81
CA GLU A 153 -4.36 48.38 21.22
C GLU A 153 -3.83 46.94 21.41
N GLN A 154 -3.63 46.16 20.33
CA GLN A 154 -3.29 44.72 20.39
C GLN A 154 -4.25 43.90 21.29
N ARG A 155 -5.47 44.41 21.49
CA ARG A 155 -6.46 43.80 22.37
C ARG A 155 -7.38 42.90 21.56
N GLN A 156 -7.52 41.65 22.01
CA GLN A 156 -8.55 40.76 21.47
C GLN A 156 -9.92 41.26 21.91
N PHE A 157 -10.83 41.46 20.95
CA PHE A 157 -12.22 41.85 21.23
C PHE A 157 -13.24 40.82 20.74
N GLY A 158 -12.82 39.80 19.99
CA GLY A 158 -13.72 38.76 19.54
C GLY A 158 -13.03 37.63 18.80
N SER A 159 -13.83 36.80 18.13
CA SER A 159 -13.35 35.76 17.22
C SER A 159 -14.32 35.54 16.07
N ILE A 160 -13.78 35.20 14.91
CA ILE A 160 -14.53 34.71 13.76
C ILE A 160 -14.68 33.20 13.94
N ARG A 161 -15.90 32.69 13.72
CA ARG A 161 -16.22 31.26 13.76
C ARG A 161 -16.94 30.87 12.49
N VAL A 162 -16.40 29.90 11.77
CA VAL A 162 -17.03 29.30 10.59
C VAL A 162 -17.35 27.85 10.92
N GLY A 163 -18.65 27.53 11.02
CA GLY A 163 -19.14 26.20 11.35
C GLY A 163 -19.25 25.33 10.10
N ILE A 164 -18.60 24.16 10.14
CA ILE A 164 -18.58 23.14 9.09
C ILE A 164 -19.25 21.89 9.63
N SER A 165 -20.26 21.38 8.94
CA SER A 165 -21.00 20.19 9.39
C SER A 165 -20.45 18.91 8.80
N THR A 166 -20.20 17.91 9.65
CA THR A 166 -19.81 16.58 9.18
C THR A 166 -20.94 15.89 8.42
N LEU A 167 -22.22 16.25 8.61
CA LEU A 167 -23.35 15.68 7.86
C LEU A 167 -23.31 16.02 6.38
N LEU A 168 -22.94 17.26 6.06
CA LEU A 168 -22.81 17.71 4.66
C LEU A 168 -21.67 16.95 3.97
N ILE A 169 -20.56 16.75 4.69
CA ILE A 169 -19.43 15.94 4.24
C ILE A 169 -19.85 14.47 4.06
N GLN A 170 -20.61 13.89 5.00
CA GLN A 170 -21.15 12.54 4.86
C GLN A 170 -22.01 12.39 3.59
N GLY A 171 -22.82 13.41 3.26
CA GLY A 171 -23.60 13.43 2.02
C GLY A 171 -22.74 13.33 0.76
N GLU A 172 -21.64 14.09 0.70
CA GLU A 172 -20.67 14.03 -0.41
C GLU A 172 -19.98 12.65 -0.49
N LEU A 173 -19.57 12.10 0.65
CA LEU A 173 -18.96 10.77 0.71
C LEU A 173 -19.94 9.68 0.25
N ASN A 174 -21.19 9.73 0.71
CA ASN A 174 -22.21 8.77 0.33
C ASN A 174 -22.54 8.82 -1.17
N ALA A 175 -22.54 10.02 -1.76
CA ALA A 175 -22.70 10.17 -3.21
C ALA A 175 -21.52 9.55 -3.99
N ALA A 176 -20.31 9.60 -3.43
CA ALA A 176 -19.13 8.96 -4.01
C ALA A 176 -19.06 7.43 -3.81
N LEU A 177 -19.76 6.88 -2.81
CA LEU A 177 -19.74 5.45 -2.50
C LEU A 177 -20.30 4.59 -3.64
N GLY A 178 -21.40 5.02 -4.28
CA GLY A 178 -22.04 4.25 -5.35
C GLY A 178 -21.09 3.96 -6.52
N PRO A 179 -20.53 5.00 -7.17
CA PRO A 179 -19.52 4.83 -8.23
C PRO A 179 -18.29 4.05 -7.75
N ALA A 180 -17.81 4.29 -6.54
CA ALA A 180 -16.65 3.59 -5.98
C ALA A 180 -16.90 2.08 -5.79
N LEU A 181 -18.09 1.69 -5.34
CA LEU A 181 -18.45 0.27 -5.19
C LEU A 181 -18.58 -0.41 -6.55
N LEU A 182 -19.11 0.28 -7.56
CA LEU A 182 -19.21 -0.25 -8.92
C LEU A 182 -17.82 -0.48 -9.53
N THR A 183 -16.91 0.50 -9.41
CA THR A 183 -15.53 0.34 -9.91
C THR A 183 -14.78 -0.76 -9.16
N LEU A 184 -14.97 -0.88 -7.85
CA LEU A 184 -14.39 -1.95 -7.04
C LEU A 184 -14.92 -3.34 -7.46
N ALA A 185 -16.23 -3.45 -7.69
CA ALA A 185 -16.85 -4.69 -8.15
C ALA A 185 -16.34 -5.09 -9.53
N LEU A 186 -16.24 -4.14 -10.47
CA LEU A 186 -15.70 -4.40 -11.80
C LEU A 186 -14.22 -4.82 -11.72
N ALA A 187 -13.42 -4.12 -10.91
CA ALA A 187 -12.01 -4.47 -10.67
C ALA A 187 -11.87 -5.88 -10.07
N LEU A 188 -12.77 -6.28 -9.16
CA LEU A 188 -12.80 -7.62 -8.59
C LEU A 188 -13.11 -8.68 -9.64
N VAL A 189 -14.10 -8.45 -10.49
CA VAL A 189 -14.43 -9.38 -11.59
C VAL A 189 -13.23 -9.55 -12.51
N VAL A 190 -12.61 -8.46 -12.95
CA VAL A 190 -11.42 -8.50 -13.82
C VAL A 190 -10.28 -9.25 -13.12
N ALA A 191 -10.01 -8.95 -11.86
CA ALA A 191 -8.92 -9.59 -11.14
C ALA A 191 -9.16 -11.09 -10.91
N VAL A 192 -10.41 -11.52 -10.66
CA VAL A 192 -10.77 -12.94 -10.58
C VAL A 192 -10.59 -13.63 -11.93
N VAL A 193 -11.01 -13.00 -13.04
CA VAL A 193 -10.81 -13.54 -14.39
C VAL A 193 -9.31 -13.71 -14.69
N VAL A 194 -8.51 -12.68 -14.45
CA VAL A 194 -7.05 -12.72 -14.65
C VAL A 194 -6.40 -13.79 -13.76
N ALA A 195 -6.80 -13.88 -12.49
CA ALA A 195 -6.32 -14.91 -11.58
C ALA A 195 -6.66 -16.33 -12.06
N MET A 196 -7.88 -16.55 -12.54
CA MET A 196 -8.30 -17.84 -13.12
C MET A 196 -7.49 -18.19 -14.37
N LEU A 197 -7.27 -17.22 -15.27
CA LEU A 197 -6.47 -17.42 -16.48
C LEU A 197 -5.01 -17.75 -16.14
N LEU A 198 -4.36 -16.98 -15.27
CA LEU A 198 -3.00 -17.25 -14.80
C LEU A 198 -2.90 -18.61 -14.11
N ALA A 199 -3.89 -18.96 -13.28
CA ALA A 199 -3.92 -20.26 -12.63
C ALA A 199 -4.00 -21.40 -13.65
N GLN A 200 -4.76 -21.24 -14.72
CA GLN A 200 -4.84 -22.23 -15.80
C GLN A 200 -3.56 -22.32 -16.61
N LEU A 201 -2.94 -21.19 -16.93
CA LEU A 201 -1.70 -21.10 -17.73
C LEU A 201 -0.51 -21.70 -16.98
N LEU A 202 -0.31 -21.35 -15.70
CA LEU A 202 0.90 -21.73 -14.97
C LEU A 202 0.78 -23.09 -14.27
N LEU A 203 -0.38 -23.43 -13.68
CA LEU A 203 -0.48 -24.66 -12.88
C LEU A 203 -0.73 -25.92 -13.71
N ARG A 204 -1.33 -25.80 -14.91
CA ARG A 204 -1.61 -26.96 -15.76
C ARG A 204 -0.31 -27.63 -16.24
N PRO A 205 0.69 -26.91 -16.82
CA PRO A 205 1.96 -27.51 -17.23
C PRO A 205 2.69 -28.18 -16.06
N ILE A 206 2.74 -27.53 -14.90
CA ILE A 206 3.39 -28.07 -13.69
C ILE A 206 2.79 -29.42 -13.28
N HIS A 207 1.46 -29.56 -13.37
CA HIS A 207 0.79 -30.81 -13.01
C HIS A 207 1.09 -31.94 -14.01
N ILE A 208 1.12 -31.61 -15.31
CA ILE A 208 1.46 -32.55 -16.39
C ILE A 208 2.90 -33.05 -16.20
N ILE A 209 3.85 -32.14 -15.97
CA ILE A 209 5.26 -32.44 -15.67
C ILE A 209 5.36 -33.34 -14.44
N ARG A 210 4.72 -32.97 -13.32
CA ARG A 210 4.73 -33.78 -12.09
C ARG A 210 4.21 -35.20 -12.33
N SER A 211 3.12 -35.34 -13.09
CA SER A 211 2.55 -36.64 -13.42
C SER A 211 3.52 -37.48 -14.24
N GLY A 212 4.11 -36.92 -15.30
CA GLY A 212 5.08 -37.64 -16.14
C GLY A 212 6.33 -38.06 -15.39
N LEU A 213 6.92 -37.16 -14.57
CA LEU A 213 8.05 -37.50 -13.70
C LEU A 213 7.72 -38.60 -12.68
N THR A 214 6.52 -38.58 -12.10
CA THR A 214 6.08 -39.62 -11.15
C THR A 214 5.95 -40.98 -11.83
N ARG A 215 5.41 -41.03 -13.05
CA ARG A 215 5.29 -42.27 -13.84
C ARG A 215 6.65 -42.80 -14.27
N LEU A 216 7.53 -41.93 -14.76
CA LEU A 216 8.90 -42.27 -15.11
C LEU A 216 9.68 -42.82 -13.89
N GLY A 217 9.51 -42.20 -12.72
CA GLY A 217 10.11 -42.66 -11.46
C GLY A 217 9.60 -44.03 -10.97
N ARG A 218 8.42 -44.47 -11.42
CA ARG A 218 7.87 -45.80 -11.14
C ARG A 218 8.32 -46.86 -12.16
N GLY A 219 9.17 -46.50 -13.13
CA GLY A 219 9.66 -47.40 -14.17
C GLY A 219 8.73 -47.55 -15.37
N GLU A 220 7.73 -46.69 -15.51
CA GLU A 220 6.96 -46.54 -16.75
C GLU A 220 7.78 -45.68 -17.73
N PHE A 221 8.48 -46.32 -18.66
CA PHE A 221 9.26 -45.66 -19.71
C PHE A 221 8.41 -45.45 -20.97
N GLY A 222 8.78 -44.47 -21.81
CA GLY A 222 8.03 -44.12 -23.04
C GLY A 222 6.82 -43.23 -22.79
N VAL A 223 6.72 -42.63 -21.61
CA VAL A 223 5.72 -41.60 -21.29
C VAL A 223 6.06 -40.32 -22.04
N THR A 224 5.07 -39.70 -22.67
CA THR A 224 5.19 -38.37 -23.28
C THR A 224 4.48 -37.31 -22.45
N LEU A 225 5.10 -36.15 -22.30
CA LEU A 225 4.51 -34.92 -21.81
C LEU A 225 3.97 -34.13 -23.00
N ASP A 226 2.66 -33.89 -22.98
CA ASP A 226 1.97 -33.02 -23.93
C ASP A 226 1.86 -31.61 -23.31
N LEU A 227 2.82 -30.76 -23.64
CA LEU A 227 2.93 -29.39 -23.14
C LEU A 227 2.79 -28.40 -24.31
N PRO A 228 2.30 -27.17 -24.06
CA PRO A 228 2.24 -26.12 -25.08
C PRO A 228 3.59 -25.95 -25.77
N GLN A 229 3.62 -25.90 -27.10
CA GLN A 229 4.85 -25.71 -27.86
C GLN A 229 5.11 -24.22 -28.10
N GLY A 230 6.39 -23.82 -28.09
CA GLY A 230 6.81 -22.44 -28.35
C GLY A 230 7.15 -21.60 -27.10
N ASP A 231 7.15 -22.21 -25.92
CA ASP A 231 7.64 -21.63 -24.67
C ASP A 231 8.60 -22.59 -23.93
N GLU A 232 9.11 -22.15 -22.78
CA GLU A 232 10.07 -22.91 -21.96
C GLU A 232 9.50 -24.24 -21.44
N PHE A 233 8.17 -24.35 -21.29
CA PHE A 233 7.52 -25.61 -20.92
C PHE A 233 7.52 -26.60 -22.09
N GLY A 234 7.34 -26.13 -23.32
CA GLY A 234 7.44 -26.95 -24.53
C GLY A 234 8.83 -27.55 -24.74
N ASP A 235 9.87 -26.75 -24.52
CA ASP A 235 11.27 -27.22 -24.59
C ASP A 235 11.55 -28.30 -23.54
N LEU A 236 11.08 -28.07 -22.30
CA LEU A 236 11.17 -29.06 -21.23
C LEU A 236 10.39 -30.35 -21.54
N GLY A 237 9.21 -30.24 -22.15
CA GLY A 237 8.41 -31.37 -22.60
C GLY A 237 9.12 -32.21 -23.65
N SER A 238 9.67 -31.57 -24.67
CA SER A 238 10.43 -32.23 -25.75
C SER A 238 11.65 -32.97 -25.22
N PHE A 239 12.40 -32.32 -24.33
CA PHE A 239 13.55 -32.91 -23.67
C PHE A 239 13.19 -34.12 -22.79
N PHE A 240 12.12 -34.01 -22.00
CA PHE A 240 11.62 -35.14 -21.22
C PHE A 240 11.23 -36.32 -22.12
N ASN A 241 10.54 -36.05 -23.23
CA ASN A 241 10.07 -37.06 -24.17
C ASN A 241 11.26 -37.82 -24.80
N GLU A 242 12.34 -37.11 -25.15
CA GLU A 242 13.56 -37.71 -25.68
C GLU A 242 14.21 -38.67 -24.67
N ILE A 243 14.36 -38.25 -23.41
CA ILE A 243 14.91 -39.10 -22.33
C ILE A 243 14.03 -40.33 -22.08
N SER A 244 12.71 -40.12 -22.05
CA SER A 244 11.73 -41.18 -21.82
C SER A 244 11.76 -42.24 -22.93
N ALA A 245 11.94 -41.82 -24.19
CA ALA A 245 12.10 -42.70 -25.34
C ALA A 245 13.44 -43.46 -25.31
N GLN A 246 14.55 -42.80 -24.98
CA GLN A 246 15.86 -43.44 -24.82
C GLN A 246 15.83 -44.55 -23.75
N LEU A 247 15.20 -44.28 -22.60
CA LEU A 247 15.06 -45.27 -21.52
C LEU A 247 14.19 -46.48 -21.91
N SER A 248 13.13 -46.27 -22.70
CA SER A 248 12.35 -47.38 -23.25
C SER A 248 13.15 -48.24 -24.21
N ALA A 249 13.90 -47.62 -25.13
CA ALA A 249 14.72 -48.31 -26.13
C ALA A 249 15.84 -49.15 -25.48
N ASP A 250 16.47 -48.61 -24.44
CA ASP A 250 17.52 -49.30 -23.67
C ASP A 250 16.99 -50.54 -22.95
N ARG A 251 15.75 -50.50 -22.44
CA ARG A 251 15.14 -51.64 -21.75
C ARG A 251 14.71 -52.76 -22.72
N SER A 252 14.39 -52.42 -23.97
CA SER A 252 14.04 -53.40 -25.00
C SER A 252 15.23 -54.18 -25.58
N ASN A 253 16.47 -53.91 -25.16
CA ASN A 253 17.69 -54.58 -25.63
C ASN A 253 18.44 -55.26 -24.46
N PRO A 254 17.98 -56.43 -23.96
CA PRO A 254 18.38 -56.97 -22.64
C PRO A 254 19.70 -57.77 -22.62
N GLY A 255 20.71 -57.43 -23.44
CA GLY A 255 21.93 -58.25 -23.56
C GLY A 255 23.25 -57.48 -23.45
N GLN A 256 23.76 -57.25 -22.23
CA GLN A 256 25.21 -57.28 -21.89
C GLN A 256 25.50 -56.91 -20.42
N SER A 257 25.56 -57.92 -19.54
CA SER A 257 26.10 -57.80 -18.17
C SER A 257 27.58 -57.38 -18.16
N ASN A 258 27.96 -56.58 -17.16
CA ASN A 258 29.25 -55.91 -16.87
C ASN A 258 29.47 -54.51 -17.47
N ARG A 259 28.87 -54.16 -18.62
CA ARG A 259 28.85 -52.77 -19.12
C ARG A 259 27.86 -51.88 -18.37
N ASP A 260 26.87 -52.50 -17.72
CA ASP A 260 25.73 -51.82 -17.09
C ASP A 260 26.07 -50.97 -15.88
N GLN A 261 27.13 -51.24 -15.11
CA GLN A 261 27.51 -50.40 -13.96
C GLN A 261 28.21 -49.10 -14.40
N VAL A 262 29.13 -49.19 -15.38
CA VAL A 262 29.78 -48.00 -15.97
C VAL A 262 28.76 -47.21 -16.79
N LEU A 263 27.87 -47.88 -17.54
CA LEU A 263 26.77 -47.20 -18.22
C LEU A 263 25.72 -46.66 -17.24
N GLN A 264 25.44 -47.28 -16.09
CA GLN A 264 24.59 -46.70 -15.05
C GLN A 264 25.23 -45.46 -14.45
N ALA A 265 26.53 -45.48 -14.13
CA ALA A 265 27.25 -44.32 -13.63
C ALA A 265 27.27 -43.18 -14.67
N LEU A 266 27.46 -43.49 -15.96
CA LEU A 266 27.35 -42.53 -17.06
C LEU A 266 25.91 -42.05 -17.32
N LYS A 267 24.91 -42.91 -17.13
CA LYS A 267 23.47 -42.55 -17.19
C LYS A 267 23.06 -41.66 -16.02
N TYR A 268 23.59 -41.91 -14.82
CA TYR A 268 23.40 -41.05 -13.65
C TYR A 268 24.10 -39.71 -13.82
N SER A 269 25.34 -39.71 -14.33
CA SER A 269 26.08 -38.50 -14.68
C SER A 269 25.35 -37.67 -15.75
N ARG A 270 24.85 -38.29 -16.84
CA ARG A 270 24.02 -37.60 -17.85
C ARG A 270 22.69 -37.10 -17.30
N LYS A 271 22.04 -37.86 -16.39
CA LYS A 271 20.82 -37.40 -15.67
C LYS A 271 21.12 -36.18 -14.79
N LEU A 272 22.26 -36.14 -14.13
CA LEU A 272 22.70 -34.99 -13.32
C LEU A 272 23.08 -33.79 -14.19
N VAL A 273 23.71 -34.00 -15.35
CA VAL A 273 24.02 -32.95 -16.33
C VAL A 273 22.74 -32.34 -16.92
N ALA A 274 21.79 -33.19 -17.30
CA ALA A 274 20.46 -32.80 -17.78
C ALA A 274 19.68 -32.03 -16.71
N LEU A 275 19.64 -32.56 -15.48
CA LEU A 275 19.01 -31.92 -14.33
C LEU A 275 19.70 -30.59 -13.99
N GLY A 276 21.01 -30.49 -14.17
CA GLY A 276 21.77 -29.26 -13.94
C GLY A 276 21.55 -28.16 -14.95
N ARG A 277 21.38 -28.49 -16.23
CA ARG A 277 20.99 -27.49 -17.25
C ARG A 277 19.57 -26.96 -17.00
N LEU A 278 18.63 -27.82 -16.61
CA LEU A 278 17.26 -27.41 -16.25
C LEU A 278 17.20 -26.59 -14.98
N THR A 279 17.94 -27.02 -13.96
CA THR A 279 18.12 -26.28 -12.70
C THR A 279 18.72 -24.90 -12.96
N THR A 280 19.62 -24.79 -13.96
CA THR A 280 20.22 -23.51 -14.38
C THR A 280 19.20 -22.54 -14.95
N GLY A 281 18.33 -22.98 -15.86
CA GLY A 281 17.26 -22.13 -16.41
C GLY A 281 16.26 -21.69 -15.35
N VAL A 282 15.75 -22.64 -14.56
CA VAL A 282 14.80 -22.36 -13.48
C VAL A 282 15.42 -21.47 -12.39
N ALA A 283 16.70 -21.66 -12.08
CA ALA A 283 17.39 -20.79 -11.13
C ALA A 283 17.55 -19.36 -11.66
N HIS A 284 17.84 -19.19 -12.95
CA HIS A 284 17.87 -17.86 -13.55
C HIS A 284 16.50 -17.17 -13.50
N GLU A 285 15.42 -17.90 -13.74
CA GLU A 285 14.05 -17.37 -13.68
C GLU A 285 13.55 -17.11 -12.26
N VAL A 286 14.00 -17.86 -11.25
CA VAL A 286 13.67 -17.62 -9.83
C VAL A 286 14.53 -16.49 -9.24
N LYS A 287 15.78 -16.36 -9.69
CA LYS A 287 16.69 -15.28 -9.26
C LYS A 287 16.19 -13.91 -9.68
N ASN A 288 15.57 -13.81 -10.86
CA ASN A 288 15.04 -12.55 -11.40
C ASN A 288 13.98 -11.87 -10.50
N PRO A 289 12.86 -12.52 -10.12
CA PRO A 289 11.87 -11.94 -9.23
C PRO A 289 12.39 -11.73 -7.80
N LEU A 290 13.30 -12.58 -7.30
CA LEU A 290 13.96 -12.38 -6.00
C LEU A 290 14.80 -11.08 -5.99
N ASN A 291 15.56 -10.83 -7.05
CA ASN A 291 16.36 -9.62 -7.17
C ASN A 291 15.48 -8.37 -7.30
N ALA A 292 14.38 -8.45 -8.07
CA ALA A 292 13.40 -7.37 -8.18
C ALA A 292 12.72 -7.05 -6.83
N MET A 293 12.34 -8.08 -6.05
CA MET A 293 11.78 -7.91 -4.70
C MET A 293 12.79 -7.26 -3.74
N THR A 294 14.07 -7.65 -3.81
CA THR A 294 15.15 -7.05 -3.02
C THR A 294 15.28 -5.55 -3.31
N ILE A 295 15.31 -5.17 -4.59
CA ILE A 295 15.42 -3.76 -5.00
C ILE A 295 14.22 -2.96 -4.49
N HIS A 296 12.99 -3.46 -4.66
CA HIS A 296 11.80 -2.75 -4.19
C HIS A 296 11.75 -2.61 -2.67
N LEU A 297 12.23 -3.60 -1.92
CA LEU A 297 12.34 -3.51 -0.47
C LEU A 297 13.45 -2.55 -0.02
N GLU A 298 14.57 -2.50 -0.73
CA GLU A 298 15.65 -1.55 -0.47
C GLU A 298 15.18 -0.10 -0.76
N LEU A 299 14.44 0.11 -1.86
CA LEU A 299 13.82 1.39 -2.20
C LEU A 299 12.76 1.82 -1.17
N LEU A 300 11.96 0.87 -0.67
CA LEU A 300 11.01 1.12 0.40
C LEU A 300 11.74 1.51 1.68
N ARG A 301 12.80 0.78 2.06
CA ARG A 301 13.65 1.09 3.21
C ARG A 301 14.24 2.50 3.08
N GLN A 302 14.77 2.86 1.92
CA GLN A 302 15.36 4.15 1.66
C GLN A 302 14.34 5.29 1.74
N LYS A 303 13.12 5.11 1.21
CA LYS A 303 12.04 6.10 1.36
C LYS A 303 11.65 6.30 2.82
N LEU A 304 11.52 5.20 3.56
CA LEU A 304 11.17 5.22 4.99
C LEU A 304 12.26 5.87 5.86
N THR A 305 13.54 5.69 5.53
CA THR A 305 14.64 6.37 6.24
C THR A 305 14.82 7.82 5.82
N THR A 306 14.56 8.16 4.56
CA THR A 306 14.67 9.54 4.04
C THR A 306 13.56 10.44 4.60
N ASP A 307 12.35 9.90 4.78
CA ASP A 307 11.24 10.65 5.42
C ASP A 307 11.44 10.78 6.94
N ALA A 308 12.06 9.81 7.59
CA ALA A 308 12.43 9.89 9.01
C ALA A 308 13.59 10.88 9.30
N GLY A 309 14.42 11.16 8.30
CA GLY A 309 15.61 12.03 8.42
C GLY A 309 15.40 13.50 8.06
N ARG A 310 14.20 13.91 7.60
CA ARG A 310 13.90 15.32 7.35
C ARG A 310 13.47 15.98 8.65
N PRO A 311 14.27 16.89 9.25
CA PRO A 311 13.74 17.77 10.29
C PRO A 311 12.61 18.58 9.64
N ARG A 312 11.36 18.34 10.09
CA ARG A 312 10.27 19.28 9.86
C ARG A 312 10.73 20.61 10.46
N ARG A 313 11.16 21.54 9.61
CA ARG A 313 11.48 22.91 10.03
C ARG A 313 10.25 23.44 10.77
N PRO A 314 10.37 23.77 12.07
CA PRO A 314 9.29 24.47 12.75
C PRO A 314 9.16 25.82 12.06
N ALA A 315 8.03 26.03 11.39
CA ALA A 315 7.68 27.32 10.85
C ALA A 315 7.23 28.22 12.02
N SER A 316 8.21 28.81 12.72
CA SER A 316 8.18 30.18 13.27
C SER A 316 9.18 30.35 14.41
N THR A 317 10.35 30.90 14.09
CA THR A 317 11.06 31.80 15.01
C THR A 317 10.91 33.18 14.43
N LEU A 318 10.07 34.02 15.03
CA LEU A 318 10.22 35.48 15.15
C LEU A 318 9.13 35.97 16.11
N LEU A 319 9.46 36.04 17.40
CA LEU A 319 9.46 37.25 18.23
C LEU A 319 9.67 36.87 19.71
N GLN A 320 10.33 37.79 20.41
CA GLN A 320 11.14 37.62 21.61
C GLN A 320 10.43 38.17 22.85
N GLU A 321 10.69 37.53 24.00
CA GLU A 321 10.53 37.99 25.40
C GLU A 321 9.09 38.32 25.86
N ASP A 322 8.59 37.91 27.03
CA ASP A 322 9.22 37.69 28.33
C ASP A 322 8.25 36.87 29.23
N GLY A 323 8.76 36.24 30.29
CA GLY A 323 7.91 35.79 31.41
C GLY A 323 7.58 34.29 31.52
N GLY A 324 8.37 33.61 32.36
CA GLY A 324 8.09 32.40 33.16
C GLY A 324 6.80 31.60 32.92
N GLY A 325 6.97 30.42 32.34
CA GLY A 325 5.98 29.34 32.37
C GLY A 325 6.60 28.06 31.82
N ALA A 326 6.62 27.00 32.64
CA ALA A 326 7.22 25.71 32.32
C ALA A 326 6.66 25.14 31.00
N ALA A 327 7.42 25.29 29.93
CA ALA A 327 7.13 24.69 28.64
C ALA A 327 7.43 23.19 28.73
N VAL A 328 6.39 22.40 28.99
CA VAL A 328 6.41 20.96 28.73
C VAL A 328 6.41 20.81 27.21
N ALA A 329 7.61 20.74 26.64
CA ALA A 329 7.82 20.37 25.26
C ALA A 329 7.27 18.95 25.06
N ALA A 330 6.02 18.86 24.57
CA ALA A 330 5.49 17.64 24.01
C ALA A 330 6.27 17.37 22.71
N ALA A 331 7.41 16.70 22.86
CA ALA A 331 8.10 16.07 21.76
C ALA A 331 7.09 15.13 21.10
N GLU A 332 6.59 15.51 19.91
CA GLU A 332 5.88 14.58 19.04
C GLU A 332 6.81 13.38 18.88
N THR A 333 6.40 12.24 19.44
CA THR A 333 7.16 11.01 19.34
C THR A 333 7.33 10.70 17.86
N PRO A 334 8.57 10.55 17.36
CA PRO A 334 8.79 10.15 15.98
C PRO A 334 7.98 8.88 15.73
N VAL A 335 7.22 8.82 14.63
CA VAL A 335 6.51 7.60 14.24
C VAL A 335 7.56 6.49 14.21
N ASP A 336 7.41 5.49 15.10
CA ASP A 336 8.39 4.42 15.25
C ASP A 336 8.33 3.48 14.03
N LEU A 337 9.07 3.85 13.00
CA LEU A 337 9.23 3.03 11.79
C LEU A 337 10.24 1.88 12.01
N SER A 338 10.84 1.76 13.19
CA SER A 338 11.82 0.71 13.49
C SER A 338 11.21 -0.68 13.31
N GLY A 339 9.93 -0.86 13.64
CA GLY A 339 9.19 -2.10 13.44
C GLY A 339 9.06 -2.48 11.96
N ALA A 340 8.64 -1.53 11.11
CA ALA A 340 8.48 -1.73 9.67
C ALA A 340 9.83 -1.96 8.97
N LEU A 341 10.86 -1.18 9.35
CA LEU A 341 12.22 -1.35 8.86
C LEU A 341 12.82 -2.71 9.27
N ARG A 342 12.51 -3.20 10.48
CA ARG A 342 12.93 -4.53 10.94
C ARG A 342 12.27 -5.64 10.11
N HIS A 343 10.99 -5.53 9.79
CA HIS A 343 10.30 -6.52 8.96
C HIS A 343 10.82 -6.52 7.52
N ALA A 344 11.06 -5.33 6.94
CA ALA A 344 11.69 -5.21 5.62
C ALA A 344 13.10 -5.85 5.61
N ALA A 345 13.90 -5.65 6.65
CA ALA A 345 15.21 -6.27 6.77
C ALA A 345 15.15 -7.81 6.83
N VAL A 346 14.21 -8.38 7.58
CA VAL A 346 14.01 -9.83 7.65
C VAL A 346 13.63 -10.40 6.28
N ILE A 347 12.74 -9.74 5.54
CA ILE A 347 12.33 -10.20 4.21
C ILE A 347 13.50 -10.15 3.21
N VAL A 348 14.30 -9.08 3.25
CA VAL A 348 15.52 -8.97 2.42
C VAL A 348 16.52 -10.08 2.76
N ASP A 349 16.69 -10.40 4.05
CA ASP A 349 17.61 -11.46 4.48
C ASP A 349 17.13 -12.85 4.04
N GLU A 350 15.83 -13.13 4.13
CA GLU A 350 15.27 -14.40 3.66
C GLU A 350 15.36 -14.53 2.13
N ILE A 351 15.18 -13.44 1.38
CA ILE A 351 15.39 -13.44 -0.07
C ILE A 351 16.86 -13.73 -0.43
N LYS A 352 17.83 -13.13 0.28
CA LYS A 352 19.26 -13.42 0.09
C LYS A 352 19.59 -14.87 0.43
N ARG A 353 19.00 -15.39 1.51
CA ARG A 353 19.15 -16.79 1.91
C ARG A 353 18.61 -17.75 0.85
N LEU A 354 17.46 -17.44 0.25
CA LEU A 354 16.89 -18.19 -0.88
C LEU A 354 17.81 -18.12 -2.12
N ASP A 355 18.37 -16.96 -2.46
CA ASP A 355 19.34 -16.85 -3.56
C ASP A 355 20.61 -17.67 -3.27
N GLN A 356 21.10 -17.70 -2.04
CA GLN A 356 22.26 -18.51 -1.65
C GLN A 356 21.99 -20.02 -1.73
N VAL A 357 20.81 -20.47 -1.27
CA VAL A 357 20.37 -21.87 -1.40
C VAL A 357 20.26 -22.24 -2.87
N LEU A 358 19.73 -21.35 -3.70
CA LEU A 358 19.61 -21.54 -5.14
C LEU A 358 20.99 -21.62 -5.81
N GLN A 359 21.93 -20.72 -5.46
CA GLN A 359 23.32 -20.77 -5.94
C GLN A 359 24.06 -22.04 -5.50
N CYS A 360 23.82 -22.52 -4.28
CA CYS A 360 24.41 -23.75 -3.77
C CYS A 360 23.86 -24.98 -4.52
N PHE A 361 22.54 -25.02 -4.74
CA PHE A 361 21.88 -26.05 -5.54
C PHE A 361 22.35 -26.05 -7.00
N MET A 362 22.60 -24.86 -7.55
CA MET A 362 23.20 -24.66 -8.87
C MET A 362 24.64 -25.17 -8.97
N LYS A 363 25.44 -24.90 -7.94
CA LYS A 363 26.83 -25.36 -7.88
C LYS A 363 26.92 -26.88 -7.79
N PHE A 364 25.99 -27.50 -7.06
CA PHE A 364 25.86 -28.96 -6.94
C PHE A 364 25.44 -29.64 -8.24
N THR A 365 24.67 -28.94 -9.08
CA THR A 365 24.12 -29.51 -10.32
C THR A 365 24.99 -29.22 -11.55
N ARG A 366 26.03 -28.39 -11.44
CA ARG A 366 27.02 -28.19 -12.51
C ARG A 366 27.83 -29.49 -12.72
N PRO A 367 27.98 -30.00 -13.96
CA PRO A 367 28.84 -31.16 -14.19
C PRO A 367 30.28 -30.83 -13.83
N GLU A 368 30.98 -31.69 -13.08
CA GLU A 368 32.44 -31.67 -13.09
C GLU A 368 32.91 -32.15 -14.46
N GLU A 369 33.65 -31.30 -15.18
CA GLU A 369 34.31 -31.70 -16.42
C GLU A 369 35.41 -32.71 -16.09
N LEU A 370 35.08 -33.99 -16.25
CA LEU A 370 36.05 -35.08 -16.13
C LEU A 370 37.13 -34.90 -17.21
N LYS A 371 38.33 -34.49 -16.78
CA LYS A 371 39.50 -34.43 -17.65
C LYS A 371 40.10 -35.82 -17.78
N MET A 372 40.12 -36.35 -19.00
CA MET A 372 40.76 -37.62 -19.30
C MET A 372 42.28 -37.44 -19.14
N GLN A 373 42.88 -38.17 -18.21
CA GLN A 373 44.32 -38.25 -18.01
C GLN A 373 44.76 -39.72 -17.99
N ALA A 374 45.99 -40.00 -18.39
CA ALA A 374 46.54 -41.34 -18.25
C ALA A 374 46.71 -41.65 -16.76
N VAL A 375 46.14 -42.76 -16.30
CA VAL A 375 46.23 -43.22 -14.91
C VAL A 375 46.95 -44.57 -14.90
N GLU A 376 47.94 -44.74 -14.03
CA GLU A 376 48.59 -46.04 -13.88
C GLU A 376 47.64 -47.03 -13.18
N VAL A 377 47.32 -48.12 -13.88
CA VAL A 377 46.42 -49.17 -13.39
C VAL A 377 46.92 -49.80 -12.07
N ARG A 378 48.22 -49.73 -11.81
CA ARG A 378 48.86 -50.20 -10.57
C ARG A 378 48.41 -49.41 -9.33
N GLU A 379 48.20 -48.10 -9.45
CA GLU A 379 47.76 -47.28 -8.31
C GLU A 379 46.29 -47.54 -7.97
N LEU A 380 45.45 -47.78 -8.99
CA LEU A 380 44.02 -48.04 -8.79
C LEU A 380 43.72 -49.36 -8.08
N ILE A 381 44.58 -50.35 -8.26
CA ILE A 381 44.44 -51.68 -7.64
C ILE A 381 44.98 -51.69 -6.19
N ALA A 382 45.83 -50.73 -5.82
CA ALA A 382 46.34 -50.63 -4.45
C ALA A 382 45.32 -50.01 -3.47
N GLU A 383 44.25 -49.41 -3.98
CA GLU A 383 43.22 -48.70 -3.21
C GLU A 383 41.98 -49.54 -2.90
N VAL A 384 41.93 -50.80 -3.39
CA VAL A 384 40.89 -51.81 -3.11
C VAL A 384 41.51 -52.92 -2.28
#